data_AF-A0A5B1QBI6-F1
#
_entry.id   AF-A0A5B1QBI6-F1
#
_cell.length_a   1.000
_cell.length_b   1.000
_cell.length_c   1.000
_cell.angle_alpha   90.00
_cell.angle_beta   90.00
_cell.angle_gamma   90.00
#
_symmetry.space_group_name_H-M   'P 1'
#
loop_
_entity.id
_entity.type
_entity.pdbx_description
1 polymer ?
#
loop_
_entity_poly.entity_id
_entity_poly.type
_entity_poly.pdbx_seq_one_letter_code
_entity_poly.pdbx_strand_id
1 'polypeptide(L)'
;MKTAKRIENPEPGHPHRNAINCKCPPCKLDRQKGCPHPNKCAQKALNVINGIAPKLNPKHEYPPDNLSFTHRRKQQNIVAHRENGEITFDPSVTCKTSLAECFRIFVDDKTFIEEPADRLTFVGNGLNLPKEHQTIYTDGACFNNGKENARCGAGIWIAHNHPRNRSIRIPGPQQTNQVGELVAIAEAVRQTENFAPLTIKSDSKYSINGLTKHLQEWEDRGWIGIRNSIFFRVAATLLRMRTATTKFKWVKGHNGEPGNEQSDEKAKEGAEKDEPDELDLTIKPSFNLQGAKIATITQSIAYQGIRERVPPHDRPRANINLGRAQAALKEFTNETETYSSLWESCFHKDLQKKIQQFLFRSIHQVYRLGDQWDHIPGYEALGKCTSCGHTNEDMEHILTDQECTNEVAKTIWRLARELWPYGDEAWPEINLGIILACGKLTVKKSQIYAGHGNGESQNETTNKNDIHQGASRLLRILISESAHLIWVLRCERTIGKKSHTRLQIITRWQKQINNRLTMDRIVAIKLRRTEKLRKQTAATWTDVLHNPPDNWHKQLEVLVGIKPPRTPN
;
A
#
# COMPACT_ATOMS: atom_id res chain seq x y z
N MET A 1 3.13 44.98 -18.89
CA MET A 1 4.13 44.79 -19.96
C MET A 1 4.15 45.91 -21.00
N LYS A 2 3.10 46.12 -21.82
CA LYS A 2 3.07 47.15 -22.87
C LYS A 2 3.49 48.56 -22.39
N THR A 3 3.00 48.97 -21.21
CA THR A 3 3.35 50.26 -20.58
C THR A 3 4.83 50.40 -20.24
N ALA A 4 5.52 49.32 -19.87
CA ALA A 4 6.94 49.32 -19.53
C ALA A 4 7.85 49.17 -20.77
N LYS A 5 7.41 48.38 -21.77
CA LYS A 5 8.18 48.07 -23.00
C LYS A 5 8.61 49.33 -23.77
N ARG A 6 7.81 50.41 -23.72
CA ARG A 6 8.15 51.70 -24.35
C ARG A 6 9.42 52.36 -23.79
N ILE A 7 9.84 52.03 -22.56
CA ILE A 7 11.07 52.53 -21.94
C ILE A 7 12.27 51.72 -22.43
N GLU A 8 12.12 50.40 -22.54
CA GLU A 8 13.22 49.46 -22.81
C GLU A 8 13.53 49.29 -24.31
N ASN A 9 12.54 49.49 -25.19
CA ASN A 9 12.68 49.25 -26.62
C ASN A 9 12.00 50.38 -27.42
N PRO A 10 12.65 51.55 -27.55
CA PRO A 10 12.07 52.71 -28.24
C PRO A 10 11.86 52.40 -29.74
N GLU A 11 10.67 52.71 -30.27
CA GLU A 11 10.41 52.60 -31.72
C GLU A 11 11.41 53.47 -32.52
N PRO A 12 11.95 52.97 -33.65
CA PRO A 12 12.85 53.74 -34.50
C PRO A 12 12.19 55.06 -34.94
N GLY A 13 12.87 56.19 -34.70
CA GLY A 13 12.40 57.54 -35.09
C GLY A 13 11.69 58.34 -34.00
N HIS A 14 11.17 57.70 -32.94
CA HIS A 14 10.52 58.39 -31.82
C HIS A 14 10.90 57.82 -30.45
N PRO A 15 12.16 57.98 -30.03
CA PRO A 15 12.65 57.39 -28.79
C PRO A 15 11.94 57.97 -27.56
N HIS A 16 11.63 57.07 -26.62
CA HIS A 16 11.13 57.47 -25.32
C HIS A 16 12.17 58.33 -24.59
N ARG A 17 11.70 59.33 -23.84
CA ARG A 17 12.54 60.24 -23.05
C ARG A 17 11.99 60.29 -21.63
N ASN A 18 12.89 60.32 -20.65
CA ASN A 18 12.54 60.46 -19.25
C ASN A 18 12.09 61.90 -18.92
N ALA A 19 10.94 62.33 -19.47
CA ALA A 19 10.40 63.67 -19.34
C ALA A 19 8.86 63.65 -19.35
N ILE A 20 8.24 64.65 -18.71
CA ILE A 20 6.77 64.80 -18.65
C ILE A 20 6.16 64.96 -20.06
N ASN A 21 6.85 65.68 -20.93
CA ASN A 21 6.41 66.00 -22.30
C ASN A 21 6.98 65.04 -23.37
N CYS A 22 7.37 63.81 -22.98
CA CYS A 22 7.92 62.83 -23.92
C CYS A 22 7.05 62.71 -25.18
N LYS A 23 7.64 62.92 -26.36
CA LYS A 23 6.93 62.99 -27.65
C LYS A 23 6.70 61.63 -28.30
N CYS A 24 7.08 60.51 -27.67
CA CYS A 24 6.84 59.20 -28.25
C CYS A 24 5.32 58.93 -28.42
N PRO A 25 4.90 58.21 -29.48
CA PRO A 25 3.49 57.98 -29.77
C PRO A 25 2.67 57.42 -28.59
N PRO A 26 3.18 56.45 -27.79
CA PRO A 26 2.45 55.95 -26.63
C PRO A 26 2.23 57.00 -25.53
N CYS A 27 3.23 57.85 -25.23
CA CYS A 27 3.08 58.92 -24.24
C CYS A 27 2.15 60.03 -24.73
N LYS A 28 2.13 60.31 -26.04
CA LYS A 28 1.17 61.24 -26.65
C LYS A 28 -0.26 60.71 -26.53
N LEU A 29 -0.47 59.44 -26.85
CA LEU A 29 -1.77 58.78 -26.75
C LEU A 29 -2.30 58.75 -25.31
N ASP A 30 -1.45 58.42 -24.34
CA ASP A 30 -1.85 58.39 -22.92
C ASP A 30 -2.23 59.79 -22.41
N ARG A 31 -1.53 60.85 -22.86
CA ARG A 31 -1.93 62.24 -22.55
C ARG A 31 -3.28 62.61 -23.16
N GLN A 32 -3.54 62.20 -24.41
CA GLN A 32 -4.85 62.42 -25.05
C GLN A 32 -5.99 61.70 -24.31
N LYS A 33 -5.68 60.58 -23.64
CA LYS A 33 -6.61 59.86 -22.76
C LYS A 33 -6.68 60.43 -21.33
N GLY A 34 -6.03 61.56 -21.05
CA GLY A 34 -6.11 62.27 -19.78
C GLY A 34 -5.00 61.97 -18.77
N CYS A 35 -3.96 61.20 -19.11
CA CYS A 35 -2.85 60.94 -18.18
C CYS A 35 -1.87 62.14 -18.13
N PRO A 36 -1.65 62.81 -16.99
CA PRO A 36 -0.74 63.96 -16.90
C PRO A 36 0.74 63.56 -16.91
N HIS A 37 1.07 62.33 -16.52
CA HIS A 37 2.46 61.85 -16.40
C HIS A 37 2.67 60.42 -16.93
N PRO A 38 2.50 60.16 -18.23
CA PRO A 38 2.64 58.81 -18.80
C PRO A 38 4.01 58.18 -18.56
N ASN A 39 5.07 58.99 -18.51
CA ASN A 39 6.42 58.53 -18.20
C ASN A 39 6.54 57.97 -16.77
N LYS A 40 5.95 58.65 -15.77
CA LYS A 40 5.92 58.13 -14.38
C LYS A 40 5.12 56.83 -14.30
N CYS A 41 4.00 56.74 -15.01
CA CYS A 41 3.21 55.50 -15.09
C CYS A 41 4.01 54.36 -15.73
N ALA A 42 4.76 54.64 -16.80
CA ALA A 42 5.64 53.68 -17.45
C ALA A 42 6.80 53.24 -16.53
N GLN A 43 7.44 54.16 -15.81
CA GLN A 43 8.50 53.84 -14.85
C GLN A 43 7.95 53.01 -13.68
N LYS A 44 6.78 53.36 -13.14
CA LYS A 44 6.13 52.56 -12.10
C LYS A 44 5.79 51.16 -12.61
N ALA A 45 5.28 51.04 -13.84
CA ALA A 45 5.02 49.75 -14.46
C ALA A 45 6.30 48.92 -14.67
N LEU A 46 7.42 49.56 -15.04
CA LEU A 46 8.72 48.92 -15.15
C LEU A 46 9.22 48.44 -13.78
N ASN A 47 9.15 49.29 -12.75
CA ASN A 47 9.51 48.91 -11.38
C ASN A 47 8.67 47.75 -10.86
N VAL A 48 7.35 47.74 -11.16
CA VAL A 48 6.47 46.62 -10.83
C VAL A 48 6.94 45.35 -11.53
N ILE A 49 7.22 45.38 -12.84
CA ILE A 49 7.68 44.19 -13.58
C ILE A 49 9.04 43.70 -13.08
N ASN A 50 9.98 44.61 -12.79
CA ASN A 50 11.30 44.26 -12.29
C ASN A 50 11.25 43.70 -10.85
N GLY A 51 10.19 44.02 -10.10
CA GLY A 51 9.91 43.43 -8.79
C GLY A 51 9.10 42.13 -8.84
N ILE A 52 8.69 41.63 -10.02
CA ILE A 52 8.03 40.32 -10.13
C ILE A 52 9.09 39.22 -9.98
N ALA A 53 8.85 38.29 -9.05
CA ALA A 53 9.70 37.12 -8.85
C ALA A 53 9.97 36.38 -10.17
N PRO A 54 11.19 35.82 -10.39
CA PRO A 54 11.58 35.21 -11.66
C PRO A 54 10.54 34.25 -12.22
N LYS A 55 9.96 33.39 -11.37
CA LYS A 55 8.92 32.41 -11.72
C LYS A 55 7.66 32.99 -12.34
N LEU A 56 7.27 34.19 -11.93
CA LEU A 56 6.07 34.88 -12.41
C LEU A 56 6.41 35.97 -13.45
N ASN A 57 7.69 36.21 -13.71
CA ASN A 57 8.14 37.30 -14.55
C ASN A 57 7.97 36.93 -16.03
N PRO A 58 7.05 37.59 -16.77
CA PRO A 58 6.78 37.23 -18.16
C PRO A 58 7.87 37.64 -19.15
N LYS A 59 8.89 38.39 -18.69
CA LYS A 59 10.08 38.71 -19.50
C LYS A 59 11.16 37.63 -19.43
N HIS A 60 11.07 36.72 -18.47
CA HIS A 60 12.06 35.68 -18.32
C HIS A 60 11.89 34.68 -19.48
N GLU A 61 12.87 34.63 -20.38
CA GLU A 61 12.91 33.64 -21.46
C GLU A 61 13.58 32.37 -20.94
N TYR A 62 12.83 31.28 -20.90
CA TYR A 62 13.37 29.99 -20.48
C TYR A 62 14.12 29.33 -21.66
N PRO A 63 15.32 28.78 -21.43
CA PRO A 63 16.04 28.03 -22.45
C PRO A 63 15.16 26.90 -23.02
N PRO A 64 15.12 26.68 -24.35
CA PRO A 64 14.35 25.59 -24.93
C PRO A 64 14.96 24.25 -24.50
N ASP A 65 14.21 23.47 -23.71
CA ASP A 65 14.70 22.21 -23.16
C ASP A 65 14.73 21.05 -24.16
N ASN A 66 14.00 21.15 -25.29
CA ASN A 66 13.76 20.07 -26.26
C ASN A 66 13.20 18.75 -25.66
N LEU A 67 12.78 18.79 -24.39
CA LEU A 67 12.21 17.69 -23.62
C LEU A 67 10.69 17.80 -23.52
N SER A 68 10.12 18.93 -23.94
CA SER A 68 8.68 19.14 -24.12
C SER A 68 7.96 17.90 -24.65
N PHE A 69 6.98 17.42 -23.90
CA PHE A 69 6.28 16.17 -24.21
C PHE A 69 5.15 16.40 -25.21
N THR A 70 5.54 16.47 -26.49
CA THR A 70 4.65 16.78 -27.62
C THR A 70 3.52 15.74 -27.77
N HIS A 71 2.46 16.10 -28.48
CA HIS A 71 1.35 15.17 -28.78
C HIS A 71 1.85 13.87 -29.42
N ARG A 72 2.83 13.96 -30.33
CA ARG A 72 3.49 12.79 -30.94
C ARG A 72 4.16 11.88 -29.90
N ARG A 73 4.93 12.45 -28.97
CA ARG A 73 5.58 11.67 -27.89
C ARG A 73 4.55 11.03 -26.95
N LYS A 74 3.46 11.72 -26.64
CA LYS A 74 2.32 11.15 -25.89
C LYS A 74 1.74 9.93 -26.59
N GLN A 75 1.49 10.03 -27.89
CA GLN A 75 0.96 8.92 -28.68
C GLN A 75 1.94 7.75 -28.76
N GLN A 76 3.24 8.03 -28.91
CA GLN A 76 4.29 7.01 -28.85
C GLN A 76 4.31 6.28 -27.51
N ASN A 77 4.20 7.00 -26.39
CA ASN A 77 4.11 6.36 -25.07
C ASN A 77 2.84 5.51 -24.92
N ILE A 78 1.69 5.94 -25.44
CA ILE A 78 0.45 5.14 -25.41
C ILE A 78 0.66 3.80 -26.12
N VAL A 79 1.32 3.82 -27.28
CA VAL A 79 1.67 2.60 -28.03
C VAL A 79 2.69 1.77 -27.25
N ALA A 80 3.77 2.38 -26.77
CA ALA A 80 4.82 1.71 -25.99
C ALA A 80 4.26 1.02 -24.73
N HIS A 81 3.31 1.63 -24.02
CA HIS A 81 2.65 0.99 -22.89
C HIS A 81 1.84 -0.26 -23.27
N ARG A 82 1.24 -0.30 -24.47
CA ARG A 82 0.47 -1.47 -24.95
C ARG A 82 1.39 -2.59 -25.42
N GLU A 83 2.50 -2.23 -26.07
CA GLU A 83 3.43 -3.18 -26.69
C GLU A 83 4.62 -3.54 -25.79
N ASN A 84 4.68 -3.00 -24.57
CA ASN A 84 5.84 -3.05 -23.67
C ASN A 84 7.14 -2.52 -24.33
N GLY A 85 7.02 -1.47 -25.15
CA GLY A 85 8.14 -0.76 -25.74
C GLY A 85 8.82 0.23 -24.79
N GLU A 86 9.77 1.00 -25.30
CA GLU A 86 10.44 2.07 -24.53
C GLU A 86 9.51 3.27 -24.32
N ILE A 87 9.30 3.64 -23.07
CA ILE A 87 8.43 4.74 -22.64
C ILE A 87 9.31 5.94 -22.29
N THR A 88 9.11 7.07 -22.94
CA THR A 88 9.87 8.30 -22.62
C THR A 88 9.25 8.99 -21.41
N PHE A 89 10.04 9.37 -20.42
CA PHE A 89 9.55 10.13 -19.27
C PHE A 89 9.00 11.50 -19.71
N ASP A 90 7.81 11.88 -19.22
CA ASP A 90 7.25 13.22 -19.41
C ASP A 90 7.69 14.11 -18.24
N PRO A 91 8.60 15.06 -18.46
CA PRO A 91 9.09 15.86 -17.36
C PRO A 91 8.32 17.18 -17.20
N SER A 92 7.18 17.34 -17.91
CA SER A 92 6.38 18.57 -17.92
C SER A 92 5.61 18.75 -16.61
N VAL A 93 5.68 19.95 -16.03
CA VAL A 93 4.94 20.35 -14.80
C VAL A 93 4.05 21.59 -15.02
N THR A 94 3.71 21.88 -16.27
CA THR A 94 3.06 23.13 -16.67
C THR A 94 1.54 23.09 -16.49
N CYS A 95 0.97 24.14 -15.90
CA CYS A 95 -0.47 24.45 -16.00
C CYS A 95 -0.73 25.22 -17.30
N LYS A 96 -1.48 24.65 -18.25
CA LYS A 96 -1.63 25.21 -19.61
C LYS A 96 -2.98 25.85 -19.92
N THR A 97 -3.99 25.66 -19.07
CA THR A 97 -5.39 25.88 -19.47
C THR A 97 -6.07 26.97 -18.65
N SER A 98 -6.66 26.64 -17.51
CA SER A 98 -7.50 27.55 -16.73
C SER A 98 -6.88 27.87 -15.36
N LEU A 99 -7.30 29.00 -14.76
CA LEU A 99 -6.91 29.35 -13.40
C LEU A 99 -7.35 28.27 -12.38
N ALA A 100 -8.44 27.56 -12.66
CA ALA A 100 -8.94 26.48 -11.82
C ALA A 100 -7.93 25.32 -11.66
N GLU A 101 -7.15 25.03 -12.70
CA GLU A 101 -6.09 23.99 -12.67
C GLU A 101 -4.91 24.35 -11.76
N CYS A 102 -4.78 25.62 -11.39
CA CYS A 102 -3.70 26.12 -10.55
C CYS A 102 -4.01 26.03 -9.05
N PHE A 103 -5.28 25.97 -8.65
CA PHE A 103 -5.63 25.94 -7.23
C PHE A 103 -5.44 24.55 -6.65
N ARG A 104 -4.69 24.49 -5.54
CA ARG A 104 -4.40 23.26 -4.79
C ARG A 104 -4.69 23.48 -3.32
N ILE A 105 -5.23 22.46 -2.66
CA ILE A 105 -5.45 22.42 -1.21
C ILE A 105 -4.48 21.46 -0.55
N PHE A 106 -4.35 21.56 0.77
CA PHE A 106 -3.40 20.78 1.56
C PHE A 106 -1.92 21.03 1.19
N VAL A 107 -1.62 22.25 0.75
CA VAL A 107 -0.25 22.74 0.57
C VAL A 107 0.38 23.07 1.92
N ASP A 108 1.71 22.96 2.03
CA ASP A 108 2.45 23.45 3.19
C ASP A 108 2.62 24.96 3.08
N ASP A 109 2.16 25.70 4.10
CA ASP A 109 2.16 27.16 4.14
C ASP A 109 3.56 27.73 4.40
N LYS A 110 4.53 26.90 4.78
CA LYS A 110 5.91 27.32 5.01
C LYS A 110 6.80 27.23 3.78
N THR A 111 6.36 26.52 2.74
CA THR A 111 7.15 26.31 1.51
C THR A 111 6.65 27.17 0.36
N PHE A 112 7.07 28.45 0.37
CA PHE A 112 6.93 29.33 -0.79
C PHE A 112 8.10 29.14 -1.77
N ILE A 113 7.78 29.10 -3.07
CA ILE A 113 8.76 28.88 -4.14
C ILE A 113 8.75 30.11 -5.05
N GLU A 114 9.78 30.94 -4.91
CA GLU A 114 10.00 32.13 -5.74
C GLU A 114 10.75 31.79 -7.05
N GLU A 115 11.54 30.72 -7.04
CA GLU A 115 12.33 30.27 -8.17
C GLU A 115 11.54 29.33 -9.11
N PRO A 116 11.65 29.49 -10.44
CA PRO A 116 11.03 28.59 -11.39
C PRO A 116 11.65 27.18 -11.36
N ALA A 117 10.90 26.22 -11.91
CA ALA A 117 11.32 24.83 -12.04
C ALA A 117 12.30 24.64 -13.20
N ASP A 118 13.48 25.26 -13.08
CA ASP A 118 14.44 25.29 -14.17
C ASP A 118 15.34 24.06 -14.18
N ARG A 119 15.49 23.49 -15.38
CA ARG A 119 16.49 22.46 -15.67
C ARG A 119 17.84 23.14 -15.84
N LEU A 120 18.91 22.42 -15.57
CA LEU A 120 20.25 22.88 -15.88
C LEU A 120 20.35 23.15 -17.40
N THR A 121 20.97 24.26 -17.80
CA THR A 121 21.28 24.50 -19.21
C THR A 121 22.49 23.68 -19.61
N PHE A 122 22.44 23.08 -20.80
CA PHE A 122 23.67 22.60 -21.44
C PHE A 122 24.59 23.81 -21.64
N VAL A 123 25.79 23.80 -21.05
CA VAL A 123 26.74 24.90 -21.22
C VAL A 123 27.12 24.95 -22.69
N GLY A 124 26.61 25.95 -23.41
CA GLY A 124 26.65 26.02 -24.87
C GLY A 124 28.04 26.11 -25.50
N ASN A 125 29.11 26.25 -24.71
CA ASN A 125 30.48 26.40 -25.19
C ASN A 125 31.41 25.35 -24.58
N GLY A 126 31.88 24.39 -25.39
CA GLY A 126 33.23 23.83 -25.23
C GLY A 126 33.38 22.37 -24.81
N LEU A 127 32.33 21.64 -24.47
CA LEU A 127 32.45 20.20 -24.14
C LEU A 127 31.61 19.35 -25.10
N ASN A 128 32.26 18.87 -26.18
CA ASN A 128 31.82 17.68 -26.91
C ASN A 128 32.05 16.45 -26.02
N LEU A 129 31.31 16.36 -24.91
CA LEU A 129 31.24 15.10 -24.19
C LEU A 129 30.47 14.13 -25.09
N PRO A 130 31.02 12.94 -25.39
CA PRO A 130 30.28 11.96 -26.16
C PRO A 130 28.95 11.73 -25.45
N LYS A 131 27.85 11.87 -26.20
CA LYS A 131 26.49 11.56 -25.75
C LYS A 131 26.35 10.05 -25.63
N GLU A 132 27.15 9.43 -24.75
CA GLU A 132 27.07 8.01 -24.51
C GLU A 132 25.71 7.73 -23.89
N HIS A 133 24.88 7.01 -24.64
CA HIS A 133 23.59 6.58 -24.16
C HIS A 133 23.83 5.52 -23.09
N GLN A 134 23.46 5.82 -21.84
CA GLN A 134 23.61 4.86 -20.75
C GLN A 134 22.37 3.98 -20.64
N THR A 135 22.56 2.66 -20.64
CA THR A 135 21.52 1.72 -20.19
C THR A 135 21.86 1.23 -18.79
N ILE A 136 20.90 1.31 -17.87
CA ILE A 136 21.05 0.87 -16.49
C ILE A 136 19.88 -0.05 -16.13
N TYR A 137 20.19 -1.15 -15.47
CA TYR A 137 19.24 -2.10 -14.92
C TYR A 137 19.03 -1.84 -13.44
N THR A 138 17.78 -1.87 -13.00
CA THR A 138 17.40 -1.56 -11.62
C THR A 138 16.40 -2.57 -11.10
N ASP A 139 16.63 -3.04 -9.87
CA ASP A 139 15.75 -3.97 -9.18
C ASP A 139 15.66 -3.66 -7.68
N GLY A 140 14.63 -4.18 -7.03
CA GLY A 140 14.44 -4.15 -5.59
C GLY A 140 14.12 -5.54 -5.05
N ALA A 141 14.72 -5.87 -3.91
CA ALA A 141 14.48 -7.13 -3.20
C ALA A 141 14.08 -6.83 -1.76
N CYS A 142 13.16 -7.62 -1.21
CA CYS A 142 12.78 -7.51 0.20
C CYS A 142 12.57 -8.88 0.84
N PHE A 143 13.41 -9.22 1.81
CA PHE A 143 13.20 -10.37 2.67
C PHE A 143 12.09 -10.09 3.68
N ASN A 144 11.30 -11.12 4.01
CA ASN A 144 10.21 -11.06 4.96
C ASN A 144 9.24 -9.89 4.71
N ASN A 145 8.97 -9.56 3.44
CA ASN A 145 8.15 -8.42 3.05
C ASN A 145 6.78 -8.41 3.76
N GLY A 146 6.46 -7.32 4.44
CA GLY A 146 5.23 -7.15 5.23
C GLY A 146 5.31 -7.68 6.67
N LYS A 147 6.45 -8.23 7.10
CA LYS A 147 6.74 -8.62 8.50
C LYS A 147 7.51 -7.53 9.22
N GLU A 148 7.62 -7.65 10.54
CA GLU A 148 8.34 -6.67 11.37
C GLU A 148 9.86 -6.66 11.10
N ASN A 149 10.44 -7.81 10.78
CA ASN A 149 11.86 -7.97 10.45
C ASN A 149 12.15 -7.88 8.94
N ALA A 150 11.29 -7.19 8.17
CA ALA A 150 11.49 -6.99 6.75
C ALA A 150 12.80 -6.24 6.49
N ARG A 151 13.57 -6.72 5.50
CA ARG A 151 14.83 -6.09 5.07
C ARG A 151 14.80 -5.93 3.56
N CYS A 152 14.97 -4.70 3.09
CA CYS A 152 14.89 -4.34 1.69
C CYS A 152 16.22 -3.80 1.18
N GLY A 153 16.54 -4.15 -0.06
CA GLY A 153 17.66 -3.62 -0.81
C GLY A 153 17.28 -3.17 -2.20
N ALA A 154 18.14 -2.34 -2.78
CA ALA A 154 18.07 -1.81 -4.13
C ALA A 154 19.34 -2.18 -4.88
N GLY A 155 19.18 -2.67 -6.11
CA GLY A 155 20.26 -3.10 -6.98
C GLY A 155 20.33 -2.25 -8.24
N ILE A 156 21.53 -1.74 -8.55
CA ILE A 156 21.81 -0.96 -9.75
C ILE A 156 22.95 -1.63 -10.50
N TRP A 157 22.70 -1.97 -11.77
CA TRP A 157 23.67 -2.65 -12.61
C TRP A 157 23.79 -1.96 -13.98
N ILE A 158 25.02 -1.74 -14.43
CA ILE A 158 25.34 -1.06 -15.69
C ILE A 158 26.02 -2.04 -16.65
N ALA A 159 27.14 -2.60 -16.23
CA ALA A 159 27.94 -3.57 -16.97
C ALA A 159 28.81 -4.36 -15.99
N HIS A 160 29.43 -5.46 -16.46
CA HIS A 160 30.36 -6.22 -15.65
C HIS A 160 31.54 -5.36 -15.17
N ASN A 161 31.89 -5.45 -13.88
CA ASN A 161 32.93 -4.66 -13.21
C ASN A 161 32.80 -3.13 -13.35
N HIS A 162 31.62 -2.62 -13.68
CA HIS A 162 31.40 -1.19 -13.75
C HIS A 162 31.45 -0.57 -12.34
N PRO A 163 32.25 0.49 -12.09
CA PRO A 163 32.46 1.04 -10.74
C PRO A 163 31.21 1.67 -10.13
N ARG A 164 30.21 2.00 -10.95
CA ARG A 164 28.90 2.53 -10.51
C ARG A 164 27.82 1.45 -10.34
N ASN A 165 28.17 0.16 -10.36
CA ASN A 165 27.24 -0.86 -9.89
C ASN A 165 27.10 -0.73 -8.37
N ARG A 166 25.88 -0.80 -7.84
CA ARG A 166 25.62 -0.59 -6.41
C ARG A 166 24.60 -1.57 -5.87
N SER A 167 24.86 -2.00 -4.64
CA SER A 167 23.93 -2.72 -3.76
C SER A 167 23.65 -1.78 -2.58
N ILE A 168 22.39 -1.46 -2.31
CA ILE A 168 22.01 -0.44 -1.32
C ILE A 168 21.01 -1.07 -0.36
N ARG A 169 21.24 -0.92 0.94
CA ARG A 169 20.28 -1.26 1.98
C ARG A 169 19.40 -0.06 2.30
N ILE A 170 18.09 -0.27 2.24
CA ILE A 170 17.13 0.78 2.50
C ILE A 170 17.09 1.10 4.02
N PRO A 171 17.27 2.37 4.44
CA PRO A 171 17.13 2.79 5.84
C PRO A 171 15.65 2.96 6.23
N GLY A 172 15.40 2.97 7.55
CA GLY A 172 14.11 3.32 8.12
C GLY A 172 13.04 2.21 8.03
N PRO A 173 11.80 2.52 8.43
CA PRO A 173 10.76 1.50 8.64
C PRO A 173 10.06 1.03 7.35
N GLN A 174 10.25 1.71 6.21
CA GLN A 174 9.55 1.40 4.96
C GLN A 174 10.29 0.31 4.15
N GLN A 175 10.23 -0.92 4.63
CA GLN A 175 10.94 -2.06 4.07
C GLN A 175 10.00 -2.86 3.14
N THR A 176 9.90 -2.47 1.86
CA THR A 176 9.10 -3.20 0.86
C THR A 176 9.79 -3.25 -0.50
N ASN A 177 9.49 -4.27 -1.31
CA ASN A 177 10.09 -4.41 -2.65
C ASN A 177 10.00 -3.14 -3.51
N GLN A 178 8.83 -2.50 -3.48
CA GLN A 178 8.55 -1.28 -4.23
C GLN A 178 9.44 -0.11 -3.81
N VAL A 179 9.83 -0.04 -2.53
CA VAL A 179 10.77 0.99 -2.07
C VAL A 179 12.15 0.73 -2.66
N GLY A 180 12.64 -0.52 -2.62
CA GLY A 180 13.90 -0.92 -3.24
C GLY A 180 13.96 -0.57 -4.73
N GLU A 181 12.91 -0.90 -5.47
CA GLU A 181 12.81 -0.59 -6.91
C GLU A 181 12.88 0.92 -7.19
N LEU A 182 12.17 1.75 -6.40
CA LEU A 182 12.16 3.21 -6.60
C LEU A 182 13.47 3.87 -6.18
N VAL A 183 14.12 3.36 -5.12
CA VAL A 183 15.44 3.81 -4.71
C VAL A 183 16.48 3.46 -5.76
N ALA A 184 16.42 2.26 -6.34
CA ALA A 184 17.30 1.86 -7.44
C ALA A 184 17.16 2.81 -8.64
N ILE A 185 15.92 3.17 -9.02
CA ILE A 185 15.66 4.14 -10.09
C ILE A 185 16.21 5.53 -9.74
N ALA A 186 15.93 6.03 -8.53
CA ALA A 186 16.38 7.35 -8.10
C ALA A 186 17.92 7.43 -8.11
N GLU A 187 18.59 6.39 -7.63
CA GLU A 187 20.04 6.37 -7.55
C GLU A 187 20.71 6.15 -8.90
N ALA A 188 20.13 5.31 -9.77
CA ALA A 188 20.54 5.20 -11.17
C ALA A 188 20.51 6.56 -11.88
N VAL A 189 19.48 7.38 -11.60
CA VAL A 189 19.39 8.74 -12.15
C VAL A 189 20.45 9.68 -11.54
N ARG A 190 20.69 9.62 -10.22
CA ARG A 190 21.67 10.48 -9.52
C ARG A 190 23.09 10.23 -10.02
N GLN A 191 23.47 8.98 -10.25
CA GLN A 191 24.83 8.64 -10.69
C GLN A 191 25.04 8.78 -12.21
N THR A 192 24.00 9.15 -12.96
CA THR A 192 24.09 9.36 -14.41
C THR A 192 24.13 10.86 -14.71
N GLU A 193 25.09 11.27 -15.50
CA GLU A 193 25.27 12.65 -15.95
C GLU A 193 23.96 13.21 -16.54
N ASN A 194 23.57 14.43 -16.13
CA ASN A 194 22.27 15.02 -16.45
C ASN A 194 22.03 15.22 -17.96
N PHE A 195 23.11 15.34 -18.75
CA PHE A 195 23.10 15.57 -20.20
C PHE A 195 23.24 14.30 -21.05
N ALA A 196 23.46 13.13 -20.43
CA ALA A 196 23.53 11.86 -21.15
C ALA A 196 22.13 11.25 -21.33
N PRO A 197 21.73 10.77 -22.52
CA PRO A 197 20.50 9.99 -22.67
C PRO A 197 20.56 8.74 -21.80
N LEU A 198 19.48 8.44 -21.08
CA LEU A 198 19.42 7.32 -20.14
C LEU A 198 18.25 6.40 -20.47
N THR A 199 18.49 5.10 -20.53
CA THR A 199 17.44 4.07 -20.53
C THR A 199 17.53 3.25 -19.24
N ILE A 200 16.45 3.29 -18.45
CA ILE A 200 16.31 2.47 -17.25
C ILE A 200 15.50 1.23 -17.61
N LYS A 201 16.08 0.06 -17.37
CA LYS A 201 15.44 -1.24 -17.50
C LYS A 201 15.08 -1.79 -16.12
N SER A 202 13.83 -2.18 -15.94
CA SER A 202 13.34 -2.75 -14.68
C SER A 202 12.20 -3.71 -14.96
N ASP A 203 12.05 -4.74 -14.13
CA ASP A 203 10.91 -5.64 -14.18
C ASP A 203 9.70 -5.13 -13.39
N SER A 204 9.87 -4.04 -12.62
CA SER A 204 8.80 -3.37 -11.90
C SER A 204 7.91 -2.54 -12.80
N LYS A 205 6.81 -3.15 -13.26
CA LYS A 205 5.72 -2.40 -13.90
C LYS A 205 5.12 -1.35 -12.96
N TYR A 206 5.11 -1.60 -11.64
CA TYR A 206 4.54 -0.66 -10.69
C TYR A 206 5.32 0.65 -10.66
N SER A 207 6.65 0.57 -10.51
CA SER A 207 7.54 1.73 -10.47
C SER A 207 7.58 2.46 -11.81
N ILE A 208 7.68 1.73 -12.93
CA ILE A 208 7.64 2.32 -14.28
C ILE A 208 6.30 3.03 -14.52
N ASN A 209 5.16 2.37 -14.29
CA ASN A 209 3.85 2.98 -14.51
C ASN A 209 3.61 4.14 -13.55
N GLY A 210 4.10 4.08 -12.32
CA GLY A 210 4.00 5.16 -11.35
C GLY A 210 4.73 6.43 -11.82
N LEU A 211 5.91 6.29 -12.42
CA LEU A 211 6.69 7.42 -12.94
C LEU A 211 6.31 7.89 -14.35
N THR A 212 5.46 7.15 -15.07
CA THR A 212 5.12 7.46 -16.46
C THR A 212 3.62 7.63 -16.69
N LYS A 213 2.82 6.61 -16.39
CA LYS A 213 1.38 6.57 -16.63
C LYS A 213 0.56 7.29 -15.55
N HIS A 214 0.92 7.09 -14.28
CA HIS A 214 0.13 7.55 -13.13
C HIS A 214 0.66 8.82 -12.48
N LEU A 215 1.89 9.25 -12.82
CA LEU A 215 2.58 10.35 -12.15
C LEU A 215 1.71 11.61 -12.06
N GLN A 216 1.14 12.03 -13.20
CA GLN A 216 0.30 13.23 -13.25
C GLN A 216 -0.96 13.11 -12.37
N GLU A 217 -1.64 11.95 -12.40
CA GLU A 217 -2.84 11.70 -11.58
C GLU A 217 -2.48 11.74 -10.09
N TRP A 218 -1.37 11.12 -9.71
CA TRP A 218 -0.90 11.06 -8.33
C TRP A 218 -0.45 12.41 -7.78
N GLU A 219 0.21 13.21 -8.61
CA GLU A 219 0.52 14.59 -8.28
C GLU A 219 -0.74 15.41 -8.14
N ASP A 220 -1.67 15.32 -9.09
CA ASP A 220 -2.94 16.04 -9.06
C ASP A 220 -3.78 15.74 -7.82
N ARG A 221 -3.79 14.52 -7.31
CA ARG A 221 -4.42 14.20 -6.01
C ARG A 221 -3.56 14.52 -4.78
N GLY A 222 -2.42 15.18 -4.96
CA GLY A 222 -1.51 15.59 -3.89
C GLY A 222 -0.84 14.43 -3.16
N TRP A 223 -0.64 13.30 -3.85
CA TRP A 223 -0.08 12.06 -3.30
C TRP A 223 -0.92 11.41 -2.17
N ILE A 224 -2.15 11.86 -1.95
CA ILE A 224 -3.05 11.36 -0.90
C ILE A 224 -3.40 9.90 -1.18
N GLY A 225 -3.17 9.03 -0.19
CA GLY A 225 -3.42 7.60 -0.29
C GLY A 225 -2.45 6.82 -1.17
N ILE A 226 -1.37 7.44 -1.65
CA ILE A 226 -0.34 6.75 -2.43
C ILE A 226 0.74 6.26 -1.47
N ARG A 227 0.86 4.94 -1.35
CA ARG A 227 1.90 4.29 -0.53
C ARG A 227 3.28 4.61 -1.10
N ASN A 228 4.26 4.83 -0.22
CA ASN A 228 5.66 5.10 -0.59
C ASN A 228 5.83 6.32 -1.52
N SER A 229 4.90 7.30 -1.45
CA SER A 229 4.89 8.47 -2.32
C SER A 229 6.17 9.32 -2.25
N ILE A 230 6.86 9.33 -1.12
CA ILE A 230 8.14 10.05 -0.97
C ILE A 230 9.18 9.58 -2.00
N PHE A 231 9.32 8.27 -2.23
CA PHE A 231 10.30 7.73 -3.17
C PHE A 231 9.93 8.04 -4.62
N PHE A 232 8.65 7.99 -4.97
CA PHE A 232 8.17 8.46 -6.27
C PHE A 232 8.46 9.94 -6.49
N ARG A 233 8.22 10.79 -5.49
CA ARG A 233 8.47 12.24 -5.57
C ARG A 233 9.95 12.56 -5.76
N VAL A 234 10.83 11.84 -5.07
CA VAL A 234 12.29 11.95 -5.22
C VAL A 234 12.70 11.55 -6.64
N ALA A 235 12.30 10.35 -7.10
CA ALA A 235 12.63 9.87 -8.44
C ALA A 235 12.10 10.81 -9.54
N ALA A 236 10.84 11.26 -9.45
CA ALA A 236 10.25 12.19 -10.40
C ALA A 236 10.99 13.54 -10.42
N THR A 237 11.42 14.04 -9.25
CA THR A 237 12.20 15.28 -9.15
C THR A 237 13.55 15.15 -9.84
N LEU A 238 14.27 14.05 -9.57
CA LEU A 238 15.58 13.79 -10.18
C LEU A 238 15.47 13.66 -11.70
N LEU A 239 14.46 12.93 -12.20
CA LEU A 239 14.19 12.80 -13.63
C LEU A 239 13.87 14.15 -14.28
N ARG A 240 13.14 15.03 -13.58
CA ARG A 240 12.83 16.38 -14.06
C ARG A 240 14.02 17.32 -14.05
N MET A 241 15.03 17.10 -13.22
CA MET A 241 16.24 17.92 -13.19
C MET A 241 17.19 17.62 -14.35
N ARG A 242 17.03 16.47 -15.03
CA ARG A 242 17.85 16.08 -16.18
C ARG A 242 17.59 16.98 -17.39
N THR A 243 18.64 17.12 -18.20
CA THR A 243 18.66 17.92 -19.43
C THR A 243 18.58 17.05 -20.69
N ALA A 244 18.86 15.75 -20.55
CA ALA A 244 18.66 14.74 -21.58
C ALA A 244 17.44 13.84 -21.31
N THR A 245 16.99 13.16 -22.36
CA THR A 245 15.83 12.27 -22.30
C THR A 245 16.12 11.04 -21.44
N THR A 246 15.19 10.72 -20.55
CA THR A 246 15.16 9.41 -19.88
C THR A 246 14.03 8.56 -20.44
N LYS A 247 14.34 7.30 -20.71
CA LYS A 247 13.38 6.28 -21.14
C LYS A 247 13.32 5.15 -20.12
N PHE A 248 12.16 4.52 -20.03
CA PHE A 248 11.93 3.30 -19.25
C PHE A 248 11.61 2.15 -20.20
N LYS A 249 12.18 0.99 -19.94
CA LYS A 249 11.86 -0.25 -20.64
C LYS A 249 11.54 -1.32 -19.62
N TRP A 250 10.33 -1.87 -19.71
CA TRP A 250 9.98 -3.02 -18.90
C TRP A 250 10.70 -4.26 -19.44
N VAL A 251 11.33 -5.01 -18.55
CA VAL A 251 11.92 -6.31 -18.85
C VAL A 251 11.21 -7.39 -18.05
N LYS A 252 11.18 -8.61 -18.55
CA LYS A 252 10.51 -9.70 -17.82
C LYS A 252 11.50 -10.25 -16.78
N GLY A 253 11.11 -10.21 -15.50
CA GLY A 253 11.90 -10.79 -14.41
C GLY A 253 12.16 -12.28 -14.61
N HIS A 254 13.36 -12.73 -14.21
CA HIS A 254 13.82 -14.13 -14.25
C HIS A 254 13.63 -14.85 -15.60
N ASN A 255 13.91 -14.14 -16.71
CA ASN A 255 13.72 -14.68 -18.06
C ASN A 255 15.02 -14.65 -18.90
N GLY A 256 16.20 -14.70 -18.27
CA GLY A 256 17.47 -14.81 -18.99
C GLY A 256 18.02 -13.49 -19.54
N GLU A 257 17.60 -12.32 -19.04
CA GLU A 257 18.25 -11.04 -19.38
C GLU A 257 19.36 -10.77 -18.36
N PRO A 258 20.66 -10.92 -18.73
CA PRO A 258 21.75 -10.96 -17.74
C PRO A 258 21.83 -9.70 -16.87
N GLY A 259 21.56 -8.53 -17.44
CA GLY A 259 21.59 -7.28 -16.68
C GLY A 259 20.52 -7.18 -15.59
N ASN A 260 19.34 -7.76 -15.82
CA ASN A 260 18.27 -7.78 -14.81
C ASN A 260 18.58 -8.79 -13.71
N GLU A 261 19.16 -9.93 -14.06
CA GLU A 261 19.59 -10.94 -13.09
C GLU A 261 20.70 -10.41 -12.18
N GLN A 262 21.65 -9.66 -12.75
CA GLN A 262 22.67 -9.00 -11.94
C GLN A 262 22.09 -7.88 -11.07
N SER A 263 21.07 -7.13 -11.52
CA SER A 263 20.43 -6.14 -10.64
C SER A 263 19.64 -6.78 -9.50
N ASP A 264 18.97 -7.92 -9.73
CA ASP A 264 18.30 -8.72 -8.69
C ASP A 264 19.31 -9.20 -7.64
N GLU A 265 20.45 -9.73 -8.08
CA GLU A 265 21.55 -10.14 -7.21
C GLU A 265 22.05 -8.96 -6.35
N LYS A 266 22.29 -7.80 -6.97
CA LYS A 266 22.68 -6.57 -6.24
C LYS A 266 21.62 -6.10 -5.25
N ALA A 267 20.34 -6.24 -5.57
CA ALA A 267 19.26 -5.89 -4.67
C ALA A 267 19.22 -6.82 -3.45
N LYS A 268 19.44 -8.13 -3.64
CA LYS A 268 19.55 -9.11 -2.55
C LYS A 268 20.77 -8.83 -1.67
N GLU A 269 21.95 -8.60 -2.26
CA GLU A 269 23.14 -8.18 -1.51
C GLU A 269 22.85 -6.93 -0.66
N GLY A 270 22.12 -5.96 -1.21
CA GLY A 270 21.69 -4.76 -0.47
C GLY A 270 20.79 -5.10 0.72
N ALA A 271 19.84 -6.02 0.56
CA ALA A 271 18.95 -6.44 1.64
C ALA A 271 19.70 -7.22 2.75
N GLU A 272 20.79 -7.92 2.39
CA GLU A 272 21.64 -8.71 3.29
C GLU A 272 22.66 -7.89 4.10
N LYS A 273 22.94 -6.63 3.74
CA LYS A 273 23.87 -5.79 4.52
C LYS A 273 23.40 -5.58 5.96
N ASP A 274 24.31 -5.62 6.93
CA ASP A 274 23.96 -5.48 8.35
C ASP A 274 23.69 -4.06 8.81
N GLU A 275 24.21 -3.05 8.10
CA GLU A 275 23.96 -1.62 8.34
C GLU A 275 23.24 -0.98 7.14
N PRO A 276 22.25 -0.10 7.37
CA PRO A 276 21.56 0.58 6.29
C PRO A 276 22.45 1.63 5.63
N ASP A 277 22.32 1.82 4.32
CA ASP A 277 23.02 2.89 3.62
C ASP A 277 22.28 4.23 3.84
N GLU A 278 23.01 5.34 3.72
CA GLU A 278 22.41 6.67 3.72
C GLU A 278 21.71 6.96 2.39
N LEU A 279 20.46 7.45 2.47
CA LEU A 279 19.68 7.86 1.31
C LEU A 279 19.36 9.34 1.35
N ASP A 280 19.70 10.04 0.27
CA ASP A 280 19.21 11.40 0.05
C ASP A 280 17.77 11.35 -0.52
N LEU A 281 16.80 11.64 0.35
CA LEU A 281 15.39 11.77 -0.02
C LEU A 281 14.95 13.24 -0.23
N THR A 282 15.91 14.15 -0.45
CA THR A 282 15.63 15.57 -0.68
C THR A 282 14.81 15.75 -1.96
N ILE A 283 13.70 16.49 -1.83
CA ILE A 283 12.87 16.91 -2.95
C ILE A 283 13.11 18.40 -3.17
N LYS A 284 13.67 18.77 -4.33
CA LYS A 284 13.87 20.18 -4.69
C LYS A 284 12.50 20.88 -4.75
N PRO A 285 12.27 21.94 -3.95
CA PRO A 285 10.96 22.61 -3.88
C PRO A 285 10.43 23.05 -5.24
N SER A 286 11.30 23.54 -6.13
CA SER A 286 10.93 23.99 -7.48
C SER A 286 10.24 22.91 -8.33
N PHE A 287 10.53 21.63 -8.10
CA PHE A 287 9.91 20.50 -8.82
C PHE A 287 8.84 19.76 -8.01
N ASN A 288 8.58 20.19 -6.77
CA ASN A 288 7.63 19.56 -5.87
C ASN A 288 6.22 20.13 -6.06
N LEU A 289 5.36 19.39 -6.78
CA LEU A 289 3.94 19.74 -6.88
C LEU A 289 3.23 19.39 -5.56
N GLN A 290 3.01 20.41 -4.74
CA GLN A 290 2.38 20.27 -3.43
C GLN A 290 0.85 20.32 -3.50
N GLY A 291 0.21 19.60 -2.58
CA GLY A 291 -1.23 19.65 -2.41
C GLY A 291 -2.02 19.00 -3.55
N ALA A 292 -3.30 18.79 -3.29
CA ALA A 292 -4.23 18.22 -4.24
C ALA A 292 -4.92 19.33 -5.05
N LYS A 293 -4.93 19.18 -6.37
CA LYS A 293 -5.60 20.05 -7.33
C LYS A 293 -7.11 20.04 -7.12
N ILE A 294 -7.69 21.22 -6.91
CA ILE A 294 -9.13 21.35 -6.66
C ILE A 294 -9.96 20.89 -7.86
N ALA A 295 -9.50 21.17 -9.08
CA ALA A 295 -10.22 20.83 -10.30
C ALA A 295 -10.44 19.31 -10.50
N THR A 296 -9.61 18.45 -9.89
CA THR A 296 -9.66 16.99 -10.09
C THR A 296 -9.88 16.19 -8.80
N ILE A 297 -9.79 16.82 -7.62
CA ILE A 297 -9.98 16.12 -6.35
C ILE A 297 -11.44 15.68 -6.16
N THR A 298 -11.62 14.46 -5.67
CA THR A 298 -12.94 13.94 -5.29
C THR A 298 -13.19 14.10 -3.79
N GLN A 299 -14.45 14.06 -3.35
CA GLN A 299 -14.80 14.09 -1.93
C GLN A 299 -14.10 12.98 -1.13
N SER A 300 -14.01 11.77 -1.69
CA SER A 300 -13.32 10.64 -1.05
C SER A 300 -11.83 10.93 -0.81
N ILE A 301 -11.14 11.48 -1.81
CA ILE A 301 -9.73 11.87 -1.70
C ILE A 301 -9.58 13.02 -0.71
N ALA A 302 -10.47 14.02 -0.73
CA ALA A 302 -10.42 15.12 0.24
C ALA A 302 -10.61 14.64 1.68
N TYR A 303 -11.59 13.77 1.92
CA TYR A 303 -11.81 13.15 3.22
C TYR A 303 -10.60 12.33 3.68
N GLN A 304 -10.02 11.53 2.79
CA GLN A 304 -8.79 10.80 3.08
C GLN A 304 -7.63 11.74 3.43
N GLY A 305 -7.45 12.84 2.67
CA GLY A 305 -6.42 13.84 2.94
C GLY A 305 -6.57 14.54 4.29
N ILE A 306 -7.81 14.79 4.73
CA ILE A 306 -8.11 15.29 6.08
C ILE A 306 -7.72 14.22 7.10
N ARG A 307 -8.17 12.98 6.92
CA ARG A 307 -7.90 11.86 7.84
C ARG A 307 -6.41 11.56 8.01
N GLU A 308 -5.60 11.68 6.96
CA GLU A 308 -4.15 11.48 7.00
C GLU A 308 -3.40 12.60 7.76
N ARG A 309 -4.01 13.79 7.89
CA ARG A 309 -3.44 14.95 8.61
C ARG A 309 -3.93 15.07 10.04
N VAL A 310 -5.04 14.41 10.39
CA VAL A 310 -5.49 14.29 11.77
C VAL A 310 -4.55 13.29 12.47
N PRO A 311 -3.88 13.66 13.58
CA PRO A 311 -3.00 12.75 14.28
C PRO A 311 -3.77 11.49 14.68
N PRO A 312 -3.15 10.30 14.58
CA PRO A 312 -3.81 9.07 14.98
C PRO A 312 -4.19 9.17 16.45
N HIS A 313 -5.47 8.94 16.75
CA HIS A 313 -5.92 8.85 18.13
C HIS A 313 -5.31 7.60 18.76
N ASP A 314 -4.71 7.74 19.94
CA ASP A 314 -4.23 6.58 20.68
C ASP A 314 -5.40 5.67 21.04
N ARG A 315 -5.19 4.36 20.89
CA ARG A 315 -6.18 3.33 21.14
C ARG A 315 -5.56 2.29 22.08
N PRO A 316 -5.26 2.65 23.33
CA PRO A 316 -4.49 1.80 24.24
C PRO A 316 -5.12 0.42 24.40
N ARG A 317 -6.46 0.36 24.55
CA ARG A 317 -7.22 -0.90 24.64
C ARG A 317 -7.07 -1.79 23.40
N ALA A 318 -7.08 -1.19 22.21
CA ALA A 318 -6.91 -1.93 20.96
C ALA A 318 -5.48 -2.42 20.79
N ASN A 319 -4.50 -1.60 21.16
CA ASN A 319 -3.08 -1.94 21.09
C ASN A 319 -2.72 -3.10 22.04
N ILE A 320 -3.30 -3.15 23.24
CA ILE A 320 -3.14 -4.30 24.15
C ILE A 320 -3.62 -5.58 23.46
N ASN A 321 -4.83 -5.58 22.91
CA ASN A 321 -5.39 -6.75 22.22
C ASN A 321 -4.59 -7.13 20.97
N LEU A 322 -4.06 -6.17 20.22
CA LEU A 322 -3.17 -6.42 19.08
C LEU A 322 -1.82 -6.99 19.53
N GLY A 323 -1.26 -6.54 20.66
CA GLY A 323 -0.06 -7.10 21.26
C GLY A 323 -0.26 -8.55 21.70
N ARG A 324 -1.40 -8.87 22.35
CA ARG A 324 -1.79 -10.25 22.69
C ARG A 324 -1.90 -11.13 21.44
N ALA A 325 -2.56 -10.62 20.40
CA ALA A 325 -2.69 -11.30 19.12
C ALA A 325 -1.33 -11.55 18.45
N GLN A 326 -0.43 -10.57 18.48
CA GLN A 326 0.93 -10.67 17.94
C GLN A 326 1.75 -11.75 18.68
N ALA A 327 1.74 -11.72 20.02
CA ALA A 327 2.48 -12.67 20.85
C ALA A 327 2.01 -14.12 20.60
N ALA A 328 0.71 -14.37 20.65
CA ALA A 328 0.14 -15.69 20.42
C ALA A 328 0.39 -16.20 18.99
N LEU A 329 0.31 -15.32 17.98
CA LEU A 329 0.61 -15.70 16.60
C LEU A 329 2.09 -15.99 16.39
N LYS A 330 2.98 -15.23 17.03
CA LYS A 330 4.43 -15.44 16.98
C LYS A 330 4.79 -16.80 17.55
N GLU A 331 4.21 -17.16 18.69
CA GLU A 331 4.39 -18.46 19.31
C GLU A 331 3.94 -19.61 18.39
N PHE A 332 2.80 -19.46 17.71
CA PHE A 332 2.30 -20.51 16.82
C PHE A 332 3.03 -20.62 15.47
N THR A 333 3.49 -19.50 14.90
CA THR A 333 4.02 -19.46 13.52
C THR A 333 5.53 -19.27 13.43
N ASN A 334 6.18 -18.91 14.55
CA ASN A 334 7.55 -18.38 14.63
C ASN A 334 7.81 -17.12 13.79
N GLU A 335 6.75 -16.39 13.42
CA GLU A 335 6.84 -15.18 12.60
C GLU A 335 6.16 -14.01 13.32
N THR A 336 6.80 -12.84 13.29
CA THR A 336 6.24 -11.65 13.96
C THR A 336 5.55 -10.74 12.94
N GLU A 337 4.24 -10.57 13.12
CA GLU A 337 3.39 -9.70 12.30
C GLU A 337 3.37 -8.27 12.84
N THR A 338 3.10 -7.28 11.99
CA THR A 338 2.88 -5.90 12.45
C THR A 338 1.45 -5.71 12.97
N TYR A 339 1.22 -4.70 13.82
CA TYR A 339 -0.14 -4.36 14.29
C TYR A 339 -1.09 -4.03 13.13
N SER A 340 -0.61 -3.34 12.09
CA SER A 340 -1.41 -3.05 10.89
C SER A 340 -1.81 -4.33 10.16
N SER A 341 -0.88 -5.28 10.02
CA SER A 341 -1.12 -6.57 9.37
C SER A 341 -2.13 -7.42 10.15
N LEU A 342 -2.05 -7.44 11.48
CA LEU A 342 -3.02 -8.10 12.35
C LEU A 342 -4.39 -7.44 12.26
N TRP A 343 -4.44 -6.11 12.27
CA TRP A 343 -5.66 -5.34 12.12
C TRP A 343 -6.39 -5.63 10.79
N GLU A 344 -5.67 -5.62 9.67
CA GLU A 344 -6.21 -5.95 8.34
C GLU A 344 -6.72 -7.40 8.29
N SER A 345 -6.12 -8.30 9.08
CA SER A 345 -6.49 -9.71 9.10
C SER A 345 -7.89 -10.01 9.63
N CYS A 346 -8.47 -9.12 10.46
CA CYS A 346 -9.86 -9.25 10.89
C CYS A 346 -10.84 -9.19 9.72
N PHE A 347 -10.41 -8.64 8.57
CA PHE A 347 -11.19 -8.56 7.34
C PHE A 347 -10.79 -9.61 6.30
N HIS A 348 -10.04 -10.64 6.70
CA HIS A 348 -9.58 -11.69 5.80
C HIS A 348 -10.76 -12.34 5.05
N LYS A 349 -10.57 -12.62 3.76
CA LYS A 349 -11.59 -13.14 2.83
C LYS A 349 -12.23 -14.47 3.25
N ASP A 350 -11.52 -15.25 4.07
CA ASP A 350 -12.00 -16.53 4.59
C ASP A 350 -12.92 -16.36 5.82
N LEU A 351 -13.14 -15.13 6.29
CA LEU A 351 -14.01 -14.82 7.42
C LEU A 351 -15.35 -14.24 6.93
N GLN A 352 -16.47 -14.70 7.50
CA GLN A 352 -17.79 -14.14 7.19
C GLN A 352 -17.91 -12.69 7.69
N LYS A 353 -18.69 -11.83 7.02
CA LYS A 353 -18.85 -10.42 7.41
C LYS A 353 -19.27 -10.20 8.86
N LYS A 354 -20.18 -11.03 9.39
CA LYS A 354 -20.59 -11.00 10.80
C LYS A 354 -19.42 -11.28 11.76
N ILE A 355 -18.52 -12.19 11.38
CA ILE A 355 -17.33 -12.56 12.14
C ILE A 355 -16.26 -11.47 12.05
N GLN A 356 -16.08 -10.86 10.86
CA GLN A 356 -15.18 -9.72 10.69
C GLN A 356 -15.57 -8.57 11.63
N GLN A 357 -16.86 -8.26 11.72
CA GLN A 357 -17.39 -7.28 12.66
C GLN A 357 -17.20 -7.69 14.12
N PHE A 358 -17.41 -8.96 14.44
CA PHE A 358 -17.18 -9.49 15.77
C PHE A 358 -15.72 -9.31 16.22
N LEU A 359 -14.75 -9.78 15.43
CA LEU A 359 -13.33 -9.65 15.74
C LEU A 359 -12.89 -8.19 15.87
N PHE A 360 -13.32 -7.33 14.93
CA PHE A 360 -13.05 -5.89 14.99
C PHE A 360 -13.53 -5.26 16.30
N ARG A 361 -14.78 -5.57 16.71
CA ARG A 361 -15.37 -5.05 17.95
C ARG A 361 -14.71 -5.63 19.20
N SER A 362 -14.24 -6.87 19.14
CA SER A 362 -13.48 -7.52 20.22
C SER A 362 -12.11 -6.88 20.41
N ILE A 363 -11.35 -6.63 19.33
CA ILE A 363 -10.06 -5.91 19.41
C ILE A 363 -10.25 -4.54 20.06
N HIS A 364 -11.29 -3.81 19.63
CA HIS A 364 -11.59 -2.48 20.15
C HIS A 364 -12.31 -2.45 21.50
N GLN A 365 -12.62 -3.60 22.10
CA GLN A 365 -13.39 -3.70 23.35
C GLN A 365 -14.71 -2.90 23.31
N VAL A 366 -15.42 -2.97 22.19
CA VAL A 366 -16.68 -2.24 21.96
C VAL A 366 -17.88 -2.95 22.60
N TYR A 367 -17.73 -4.25 22.88
CA TYR A 367 -18.77 -5.02 23.56
C TYR A 367 -18.82 -4.67 25.04
N ARG A 368 -20.03 -4.37 25.52
CA ARG A 368 -20.25 -4.08 26.93
C ARG A 368 -20.13 -5.35 27.75
N LEU A 369 -19.06 -5.47 28.51
CA LEU A 369 -18.66 -6.64 29.29
C LEU A 369 -18.05 -6.21 30.62
N GLY A 370 -18.08 -7.10 31.60
CA GLY A 370 -17.40 -6.87 32.86
C GLY A 370 -17.77 -5.56 33.57
N ASP A 371 -16.74 -4.86 34.03
CA ASP A 371 -16.75 -3.53 34.66
C ASP A 371 -17.52 -2.43 33.88
N GLN A 372 -17.69 -2.59 32.56
CA GLN A 372 -18.47 -1.65 31.74
C GLN A 372 -19.97 -1.66 32.08
N TRP A 373 -20.45 -2.68 32.79
CA TRP A 373 -21.81 -2.75 33.33
C TRP A 373 -21.95 -2.06 34.68
N ASP A 374 -20.87 -1.91 35.47
CA ASP A 374 -20.90 -1.32 36.82
C ASP A 374 -21.39 0.13 36.80
N HIS A 375 -21.26 0.80 35.66
CA HIS A 375 -21.64 2.19 35.46
C HIS A 375 -23.09 2.35 34.94
N ILE A 376 -23.86 1.25 34.82
CA ILE A 376 -25.29 1.30 34.46
C ILE A 376 -26.12 0.84 35.66
N PRO A 377 -26.85 1.77 36.30
CA PRO A 377 -27.75 1.44 37.40
C PRO A 377 -28.75 0.33 37.04
N GLY A 378 -28.79 -0.73 37.84
CA GLY A 378 -29.72 -1.86 37.70
C GLY A 378 -29.30 -2.96 36.72
N TYR A 379 -28.12 -2.84 36.10
CA TYR A 379 -27.58 -3.83 35.16
C TYR A 379 -26.19 -4.35 35.55
N GLU A 380 -25.69 -4.01 36.72
CA GLU A 380 -24.35 -4.36 37.23
C GLU A 380 -24.14 -5.88 37.29
N ALA A 381 -25.20 -6.64 37.58
CA ALA A 381 -25.17 -8.10 37.59
C ALA A 381 -24.80 -8.72 36.23
N LEU A 382 -24.98 -8.00 35.10
CA LEU A 382 -24.59 -8.46 33.76
C LEU A 382 -23.08 -8.39 33.51
N GLY A 383 -22.32 -7.72 34.39
CA GLY A 383 -20.86 -7.72 34.40
C GLY A 383 -20.25 -9.01 34.97
N LYS A 384 -21.05 -9.86 35.63
CA LYS A 384 -20.59 -11.08 36.29
C LYS A 384 -21.01 -12.32 35.50
N CYS A 385 -20.20 -13.37 35.55
CA CYS A 385 -20.58 -14.65 34.96
C CYS A 385 -21.63 -15.33 35.83
N THR A 386 -22.84 -15.51 35.29
CA THR A 386 -23.95 -16.16 36.02
C THR A 386 -23.76 -17.67 36.23
N SER A 387 -22.78 -18.28 35.58
CA SER A 387 -22.51 -19.71 35.73
C SER A 387 -21.49 -20.01 36.83
N CYS A 388 -20.32 -19.37 36.80
CA CYS A 388 -19.24 -19.65 37.75
C CYS A 388 -19.06 -18.57 38.83
N GLY A 389 -19.79 -17.45 38.75
CA GLY A 389 -19.66 -16.36 39.70
C GLY A 389 -18.43 -15.46 39.47
N HIS A 390 -17.69 -15.64 38.37
CA HIS A 390 -16.56 -14.77 38.01
C HIS A 390 -16.99 -13.30 38.04
N THR A 391 -16.26 -12.48 38.81
CA THR A 391 -16.67 -11.12 39.17
C THR A 391 -16.55 -10.11 38.04
N ASN A 392 -15.71 -10.40 37.04
CA ASN A 392 -15.53 -9.56 35.85
C ASN A 392 -15.56 -10.43 34.58
N GLU A 393 -16.74 -10.65 33.99
CA GLU A 393 -16.90 -11.50 32.79
C GLU A 393 -16.41 -10.76 31.54
N ASP A 394 -15.15 -10.98 31.16
CA ASP A 394 -14.53 -10.38 29.97
C ASP A 394 -14.58 -11.31 28.73
N MET A 395 -14.03 -10.84 27.60
CA MET A 395 -14.06 -11.59 26.35
C MET A 395 -13.24 -12.89 26.42
N GLU A 396 -12.17 -12.91 27.22
CA GLU A 396 -11.33 -14.10 27.38
C GLU A 396 -12.04 -15.15 28.22
N HIS A 397 -12.66 -14.72 29.33
CA HIS A 397 -13.50 -15.57 30.15
C HIS A 397 -14.60 -16.24 29.31
N ILE A 398 -15.29 -15.46 28.47
CA ILE A 398 -16.37 -15.97 27.63
C ILE A 398 -15.89 -16.99 26.60
N LEU A 399 -14.74 -16.71 25.97
CA LEU A 399 -14.31 -17.46 24.80
C LEU A 399 -13.42 -18.66 25.14
N THR A 400 -12.60 -18.61 26.19
CA THR A 400 -11.51 -19.57 26.39
C THR A 400 -11.38 -20.14 27.79
N ASP A 401 -12.06 -19.59 28.80
CA ASP A 401 -11.92 -20.06 30.18
C ASP A 401 -12.44 -21.49 30.37
N GLN A 402 -11.53 -22.39 30.75
CA GLN A 402 -11.79 -23.81 31.01
C GLN A 402 -12.16 -24.10 32.47
N GLU A 403 -12.04 -23.14 33.37
CA GLU A 403 -12.45 -23.26 34.77
C GLU A 403 -13.90 -22.82 34.98
N CYS A 404 -14.47 -22.08 34.01
CA CYS A 404 -15.87 -21.73 34.02
C CYS A 404 -16.77 -22.99 34.08
N THR A 405 -17.77 -22.99 34.96
CA THR A 405 -18.80 -24.05 35.07
C THR A 405 -19.73 -24.08 33.85
N ASN A 406 -19.64 -23.09 32.96
CA ASN A 406 -20.36 -23.09 31.70
C ASN A 406 -19.63 -23.95 30.65
N GLU A 407 -20.28 -25.04 30.23
CA GLU A 407 -19.70 -26.01 29.30
C GLU A 407 -19.74 -25.60 27.81
N VAL A 408 -20.26 -24.42 27.46
CA VAL A 408 -20.40 -23.97 26.06
C VAL A 408 -19.05 -23.87 25.35
N ALA A 409 -18.10 -23.11 25.91
CA ALA A 409 -16.79 -22.89 25.29
C ALA A 409 -16.02 -24.21 25.17
N LYS A 410 -15.93 -24.97 26.27
CA LYS A 410 -15.30 -26.30 26.33
C LYS A 410 -15.86 -27.26 25.29
N THR A 411 -17.19 -27.36 25.20
CA THR A 411 -17.86 -28.25 24.25
C THR A 411 -17.54 -27.84 22.82
N ILE A 412 -17.64 -26.55 22.48
CA ILE A 412 -17.40 -26.07 21.13
C ILE A 412 -15.94 -26.23 20.71
N TRP A 413 -14.98 -25.90 21.59
CA TRP A 413 -13.56 -26.08 21.28
C TRP A 413 -13.18 -27.53 21.13
N ARG A 414 -13.73 -28.43 21.95
CA ARG A 414 -13.56 -29.87 21.77
C ARG A 414 -14.08 -30.34 20.41
N LEU A 415 -15.29 -29.93 20.01
CA LEU A 415 -15.85 -30.29 18.70
C LEU A 415 -14.99 -29.77 17.54
N ALA A 416 -14.51 -28.53 17.64
CA ALA A 416 -13.65 -27.93 16.63
C ALA A 416 -12.31 -28.67 16.52
N ARG A 417 -11.76 -29.08 17.67
CA ARG A 417 -10.54 -29.87 17.76
C ARG A 417 -10.70 -31.27 17.19
N GLU A 418 -11.78 -31.97 17.55
CA GLU A 418 -12.09 -33.32 17.05
C GLU A 418 -12.32 -33.35 15.54
N LEU A 419 -12.79 -32.24 14.97
CA LEU A 419 -12.97 -32.10 13.53
C LEU A 419 -11.65 -31.84 12.77
N TRP A 420 -10.60 -31.40 13.45
CA TRP A 420 -9.32 -31.06 12.84
C TRP A 420 -8.51 -32.33 12.46
N PRO A 421 -8.17 -32.54 11.18
CA PRO A 421 -7.57 -33.80 10.74
C PRO A 421 -6.03 -33.81 10.73
N TYR A 422 -5.37 -32.67 10.98
CA TYR A 422 -3.93 -32.51 10.71
C TYR A 422 -3.03 -32.61 11.95
N GLY A 423 -3.46 -33.35 12.97
CA GLY A 423 -2.66 -33.59 14.18
C GLY A 423 -2.60 -32.41 15.16
N ASP A 424 -1.76 -32.58 16.19
CA ASP A 424 -1.71 -31.72 17.38
C ASP A 424 -0.78 -30.52 17.18
N GLU A 425 0.37 -30.74 16.55
CA GLU A 425 1.35 -29.68 16.27
C GLU A 425 0.81 -28.59 15.32
N ALA A 426 -0.17 -28.93 14.48
CA ALA A 426 -0.81 -28.00 13.55
C ALA A 426 -2.05 -27.30 14.16
N TRP A 427 -2.38 -27.57 15.42
CA TRP A 427 -3.49 -26.93 16.13
C TRP A 427 -2.97 -26.04 17.26
N PRO A 428 -3.29 -24.73 17.27
CA PRO A 428 -2.79 -23.81 18.28
C PRO A 428 -3.49 -24.02 19.63
N GLU A 429 -2.81 -23.66 20.72
CA GLU A 429 -3.46 -23.43 22.00
C GLU A 429 -4.49 -22.29 21.84
N ILE A 430 -5.74 -22.56 22.20
CA ILE A 430 -6.82 -21.61 21.98
C ILE A 430 -6.86 -20.59 23.13
N ASN A 431 -6.31 -19.40 22.88
CA ASN A 431 -6.41 -18.23 23.74
C ASN A 431 -7.02 -17.04 22.98
N LEU A 432 -7.34 -15.95 23.69
CA LEU A 432 -7.91 -14.76 23.08
C LEU A 432 -7.01 -14.20 21.96
N GLY A 433 -5.69 -14.25 22.11
CA GLY A 433 -4.73 -13.80 21.10
C GLY A 433 -4.87 -14.53 19.76
N ILE A 434 -4.90 -15.87 19.78
CA ILE A 434 -5.12 -16.71 18.59
C ILE A 434 -6.46 -16.40 17.92
N ILE A 435 -7.53 -16.20 18.70
CA ILE A 435 -8.85 -15.87 18.17
C ILE A 435 -8.84 -14.52 17.47
N LEU A 436 -8.22 -13.50 18.08
CA LEU A 436 -8.12 -12.16 17.49
C LEU A 436 -7.20 -12.12 16.26
N ALA A 437 -6.14 -12.94 16.25
CA ALA A 437 -5.22 -13.11 15.13
C ALA A 437 -5.70 -14.09 14.05
N CYS A 438 -6.90 -14.67 14.19
CA CYS A 438 -7.26 -15.86 13.43
C CYS A 438 -7.19 -15.66 11.91
N GLY A 439 -7.41 -14.45 11.38
CA GLY A 439 -7.26 -14.16 9.96
C GLY A 439 -5.87 -14.45 9.37
N LYS A 440 -4.82 -14.41 10.20
CA LYS A 440 -3.41 -14.67 9.83
C LYS A 440 -2.92 -16.08 10.09
N LEU A 441 -3.72 -16.97 10.69
CA LEU A 441 -3.25 -18.32 10.97
C LEU A 441 -2.88 -19.05 9.68
N THR A 442 -1.65 -19.56 9.65
CA THR A 442 -1.09 -20.38 8.59
C THR A 442 -0.48 -21.63 9.17
N VAL A 443 -0.66 -22.74 8.47
CA VAL A 443 -0.10 -24.05 8.83
C VAL A 443 0.96 -24.42 7.81
N LYS A 444 2.18 -24.69 8.25
CA LYS A 444 3.29 -25.18 7.43
C LYS A 444 3.11 -26.67 7.16
N LYS A 445 3.54 -27.15 5.98
CA LYS A 445 3.51 -28.59 5.66
C LYS A 445 4.31 -29.40 6.68
N SER A 446 5.41 -28.87 7.19
CA SER A 446 6.20 -29.50 8.26
C SER A 446 5.36 -29.83 9.50
N GLN A 447 4.42 -28.98 9.91
CA GLN A 447 3.57 -29.19 11.08
C GLN A 447 2.55 -30.32 10.88
N ILE A 448 2.25 -30.69 9.64
CA ILE A 448 1.30 -31.76 9.32
C ILE A 448 2.03 -33.11 9.21
N TYR A 449 3.24 -33.11 8.65
CA TYR A 449 3.98 -34.33 8.31
C TYR A 449 5.09 -34.69 9.31
N ALA A 450 5.25 -33.96 10.41
CA ALA A 450 6.28 -34.22 11.43
C ALA A 450 6.21 -35.63 12.07
N GLY A 451 5.07 -36.31 11.99
CA GLY A 451 4.83 -37.63 12.59
C GLY A 451 4.88 -38.85 11.64
N HIS A 452 5.10 -38.68 10.33
CA HIS A 452 5.18 -39.81 9.40
C HIS A 452 6.62 -40.20 9.09
N GLY A 453 7.23 -40.92 10.05
CA GLY A 453 8.40 -41.73 9.77
C GLY A 453 8.02 -42.89 8.83
N ASN A 454 8.70 -42.95 7.68
CA ASN A 454 8.79 -44.08 6.75
C ASN A 454 7.49 -44.52 6.05
N GLY A 455 7.28 -44.03 4.82
CA GLY A 455 6.44 -44.72 3.83
C GLY A 455 5.74 -43.79 2.84
N GLU A 456 6.30 -43.70 1.63
CA GLU A 456 5.64 -43.31 0.36
C GLU A 456 5.16 -41.84 0.25
N SER A 457 5.52 -41.04 -0.75
CA SER A 457 6.09 -41.27 -2.08
C SER A 457 7.01 -40.09 -2.43
N GLN A 458 8.25 -40.41 -2.79
CA GLN A 458 9.21 -39.46 -3.34
C GLN A 458 8.77 -39.13 -4.77
N ASN A 459 8.03 -38.04 -4.97
CA ASN A 459 7.92 -37.34 -6.25
C ASN A 459 7.19 -36.00 -6.04
N GLU A 460 7.80 -35.10 -5.28
CA GLU A 460 7.57 -33.65 -5.43
C GLU A 460 8.59 -32.89 -4.58
N THR A 461 9.33 -31.98 -5.23
CA THR A 461 10.27 -30.98 -4.69
C THR A 461 9.56 -29.96 -3.79
N THR A 462 8.79 -30.41 -2.80
CA THR A 462 8.02 -29.55 -1.92
C THR A 462 8.86 -29.16 -0.72
N ASN A 463 9.08 -27.85 -0.56
CA ASN A 463 9.83 -27.30 0.55
C ASN A 463 9.04 -27.52 1.84
N LYS A 464 9.67 -28.08 2.87
CA LYS A 464 9.02 -28.35 4.17
C LYS A 464 8.43 -27.09 4.82
N ASN A 465 8.96 -25.91 4.48
CA ASN A 465 8.48 -24.61 4.94
C ASN A 465 7.27 -24.07 4.17
N ASP A 466 6.79 -24.75 3.13
CA ASP A 466 5.63 -24.31 2.36
C ASP A 466 4.36 -24.28 3.22
N ILE A 467 3.52 -23.28 2.97
CA ILE A 467 2.21 -23.15 3.63
C ILE A 467 1.21 -24.14 3.02
N HIS A 468 0.58 -24.95 3.86
CA HIS A 468 -0.53 -25.81 3.47
C HIS A 468 -1.85 -25.00 3.42
N GLN A 469 -2.23 -24.57 2.22
CA GLN A 469 -3.35 -23.63 1.99
C GLN A 469 -4.71 -24.15 2.49
N GLY A 470 -4.98 -25.45 2.31
CA GLY A 470 -6.22 -26.12 2.73
C GLY A 470 -6.41 -26.08 4.25
N ALA A 471 -5.50 -26.75 4.97
CA ALA A 471 -5.36 -26.69 6.42
C ALA A 471 -5.40 -25.26 6.99
N SER A 472 -4.61 -24.33 6.44
CA SER A 472 -4.61 -22.92 6.88
C SER A 472 -6.00 -22.28 6.75
N ARG A 473 -6.73 -22.55 5.67
CA ARG A 473 -8.10 -22.04 5.51
C ARG A 473 -9.07 -22.71 6.48
N LEU A 474 -8.99 -24.03 6.64
CA LEU A 474 -9.85 -24.78 7.56
C LEU A 474 -9.66 -24.30 9.00
N LEU A 475 -8.42 -24.11 9.45
CA LEU A 475 -8.09 -23.65 10.80
C LEU A 475 -8.76 -22.30 11.11
N ARG A 476 -8.66 -21.36 10.17
CA ARG A 476 -9.27 -20.02 10.28
C ARG A 476 -10.79 -20.09 10.35
N ILE A 477 -11.40 -21.00 9.59
CA ILE A 477 -12.84 -21.23 9.63
C ILE A 477 -13.25 -21.82 10.98
N LEU A 478 -12.60 -22.89 11.41
CA LEU A 478 -12.95 -23.59 12.66
C LEU A 478 -12.83 -22.65 13.86
N ILE A 479 -11.73 -21.90 13.98
CA ILE A 479 -11.52 -20.98 15.10
C ILE A 479 -12.54 -19.84 15.09
N SER A 480 -12.71 -19.21 13.93
CA SER A 480 -13.55 -18.01 13.85
C SER A 480 -15.05 -18.28 13.95
N GLU A 481 -15.55 -19.37 13.35
CA GLU A 481 -16.96 -19.78 13.44
C GLU A 481 -17.29 -20.25 14.86
N SER A 482 -16.36 -20.95 15.53
CA SER A 482 -16.50 -21.44 16.90
C SER A 482 -16.54 -20.29 17.91
N ALA A 483 -15.55 -19.38 17.88
CA ALA A 483 -15.51 -18.22 18.77
C ALA A 483 -16.77 -17.35 18.64
N HIS A 484 -17.22 -17.10 17.40
CA HIS A 484 -18.44 -16.34 17.17
C HIS A 484 -19.69 -17.07 17.71
N LEU A 485 -19.78 -18.39 17.59
CA LEU A 485 -20.91 -19.14 18.14
C LEU A 485 -20.91 -19.12 19.68
N ILE A 486 -19.75 -19.26 20.32
CA ILE A 486 -19.62 -19.13 21.79
C ILE A 486 -20.15 -17.76 22.23
N TRP A 487 -19.72 -16.69 21.56
CA TRP A 487 -20.24 -15.33 21.80
C TRP A 487 -21.76 -15.22 21.66
N VAL A 488 -22.33 -15.79 20.59
CA VAL A 488 -23.78 -15.79 20.35
C VAL A 488 -24.52 -16.51 21.46
N LEU A 489 -24.06 -17.69 21.86
CA LEU A 489 -24.68 -18.47 22.95
C LEU A 489 -24.57 -17.75 24.30
N ARG A 490 -23.46 -17.04 24.55
CA ARG A 490 -23.33 -16.17 25.73
C ARG A 490 -24.37 -15.05 25.72
N CYS A 491 -24.58 -14.39 24.58
CA CYS A 491 -25.58 -13.33 24.45
C CYS A 491 -27.00 -13.86 24.67
N GLU A 492 -27.33 -15.01 24.10
CA GLU A 492 -28.63 -15.65 24.28
C GLU A 492 -28.89 -16.04 25.74
N ARG A 493 -27.87 -16.55 26.46
CA ARG A 493 -27.96 -16.84 27.90
C ARG A 493 -28.15 -15.57 28.72
N THR A 494 -27.28 -14.59 28.53
CA THR A 494 -27.13 -13.45 29.45
C THR A 494 -28.17 -12.36 29.19
N ILE A 495 -28.45 -12.06 27.93
CA ILE A 495 -29.39 -11.01 27.50
C ILE A 495 -30.74 -11.63 27.16
N GLY A 496 -30.72 -12.75 26.41
CA GLY A 496 -31.93 -13.43 25.97
C GLY A 496 -32.59 -14.34 27.03
N LYS A 497 -31.93 -14.58 28.17
CA LYS A 497 -32.36 -15.49 29.24
C LYS A 497 -32.66 -16.92 28.74
N LYS A 498 -31.93 -17.39 27.72
CA LYS A 498 -32.09 -18.74 27.14
C LYS A 498 -30.98 -19.67 27.61
N SER A 499 -31.34 -20.77 28.26
CA SER A 499 -30.40 -21.86 28.57
C SER A 499 -30.28 -22.82 27.38
N HIS A 500 -29.09 -23.40 27.20
CA HIS A 500 -28.84 -24.39 26.15
C HIS A 500 -28.35 -25.70 26.75
N THR A 501 -28.97 -26.81 26.35
CA THR A 501 -28.47 -28.14 26.71
C THR A 501 -27.23 -28.49 25.90
N ARG A 502 -26.42 -29.43 26.38
CA ARG A 502 -25.22 -29.92 25.66
C ARG A 502 -25.55 -30.39 24.23
N LEU A 503 -26.67 -31.09 24.04
CA LEU A 503 -27.12 -31.52 22.72
C LEU A 503 -27.42 -30.32 21.80
N GLN A 504 -28.13 -29.31 22.31
CA GLN A 504 -28.42 -28.09 21.54
C GLN A 504 -27.14 -27.36 21.12
N ILE A 505 -26.13 -27.29 22.00
CA ILE A 505 -24.82 -26.68 21.69
C ILE A 505 -24.15 -27.45 20.54
N ILE A 506 -24.08 -28.77 20.63
CA ILE A 506 -23.49 -29.64 19.59
C ILE A 506 -24.21 -29.45 18.25
N THR A 507 -25.54 -29.55 18.24
CA THR A 507 -26.35 -29.41 17.01
C THR A 507 -26.18 -28.03 16.39
N ARG A 508 -26.12 -26.96 17.20
CA ARG A 508 -25.91 -25.59 16.70
C ARG A 508 -24.52 -25.41 16.09
N TRP A 509 -23.50 -25.97 16.71
CA TRP A 509 -22.15 -25.92 16.17
C TRP A 509 -22.03 -26.69 14.86
N GLN A 510 -22.54 -27.92 14.81
CA GLN A 510 -22.60 -28.71 13.57
C GLN A 510 -23.36 -27.98 12.46
N LYS A 511 -24.50 -27.36 12.78
CA LYS A 511 -25.26 -26.53 11.84
C LYS A 511 -24.45 -25.34 11.34
N GLN A 512 -23.71 -24.65 12.21
CA GLN A 512 -22.86 -23.51 11.82
C GLN A 512 -21.77 -23.94 10.83
N ILE A 513 -21.05 -25.03 11.09
CA ILE A 513 -20.00 -25.53 10.20
C ILE A 513 -20.58 -26.06 8.88
N ASN A 514 -21.68 -26.82 8.91
CA ASN A 514 -22.37 -27.28 7.70
C ASN A 514 -22.88 -26.13 6.83
N ASN A 515 -23.46 -25.09 7.44
CA ASN A 515 -23.87 -23.89 6.72
C ASN A 515 -22.67 -23.21 6.04
N ARG A 516 -21.52 -23.20 6.70
CA ARG A 516 -20.30 -22.63 6.13
C ARG A 516 -19.79 -23.43 4.94
N LEU A 517 -19.74 -24.75 5.03
CA LEU A 517 -19.44 -25.64 3.90
C LEU A 517 -20.40 -25.42 2.73
N THR A 518 -21.71 -25.37 2.99
CA THR A 518 -22.72 -25.13 1.95
C THR A 518 -22.52 -23.77 1.28
N MET A 519 -22.22 -22.72 2.05
CA MET A 519 -21.91 -21.39 1.48
C MET A 519 -20.68 -21.43 0.56
N ASP A 520 -19.59 -22.06 1.00
CA ASP A 520 -18.38 -22.22 0.19
C ASP A 520 -18.69 -22.97 -1.13
N ARG A 521 -19.45 -24.07 -1.06
CA ARG A 521 -19.89 -24.83 -2.25
C ARG A 521 -20.75 -23.98 -3.18
N ILE A 522 -21.71 -23.22 -2.66
CA ILE A 522 -22.56 -22.32 -3.47
C ILE A 522 -21.72 -21.26 -4.18
N VAL A 523 -20.77 -20.65 -3.47
CA VAL A 523 -19.89 -19.62 -4.04
C VAL A 523 -19.03 -20.21 -5.16
N ALA A 524 -18.41 -21.38 -4.93
CA ALA A 524 -17.53 -22.03 -5.89
C ALA A 524 -18.28 -22.58 -7.11
N ILE A 525 -19.46 -23.18 -6.91
CA ILE A 525 -20.19 -23.94 -7.94
C ILE A 525 -21.21 -23.07 -8.69
N LYS A 526 -21.99 -22.24 -7.97
CA LYS A 526 -23.11 -21.47 -8.56
C LYS A 526 -22.75 -20.03 -8.89
N LEU A 527 -22.13 -19.31 -7.96
CA LEU A 527 -21.96 -17.86 -8.08
C LEU A 527 -20.73 -17.47 -8.91
N ARG A 528 -19.54 -17.96 -8.55
CA ARG A 528 -18.29 -17.57 -9.21
C ARG A 528 -17.87 -18.56 -10.30
N ARG A 529 -18.21 -19.84 -10.15
CA ARG A 529 -18.00 -20.91 -11.14
C ARG A 529 -16.54 -21.10 -11.59
N THR A 530 -15.56 -20.73 -10.75
CA THR A 530 -14.14 -20.82 -11.09
C THR A 530 -13.50 -22.11 -10.58
N GLU A 531 -12.66 -22.75 -11.39
CA GLU A 531 -11.94 -23.95 -11.00
C GLU A 531 -11.03 -23.75 -9.78
N LYS A 532 -10.40 -22.56 -9.67
CA LYS A 532 -9.60 -22.16 -8.51
C LYS A 532 -10.37 -22.28 -7.18
N LEU A 533 -11.61 -21.78 -7.12
CA LEU A 533 -12.43 -21.85 -5.92
C LEU A 533 -12.91 -23.27 -5.62
N ARG A 534 -13.16 -24.09 -6.65
CA ARG A 534 -13.53 -25.51 -6.46
C ARG A 534 -12.36 -26.29 -5.85
N LYS A 535 -11.14 -26.12 -6.38
CA LYS A 535 -9.92 -26.71 -5.81
C LYS A 535 -9.66 -26.23 -4.38
N GLN A 536 -9.85 -24.94 -4.10
CA GLN A 536 -9.71 -24.40 -2.74
C GLN A 536 -10.75 -25.02 -1.78
N THR A 537 -12.00 -25.16 -2.23
CA THR A 537 -13.08 -25.77 -1.44
C THR A 537 -12.77 -27.24 -1.15
N ALA A 538 -12.33 -28.00 -2.16
CA ALA A 538 -11.89 -29.37 -2.00
C ALA A 538 -10.74 -29.47 -0.98
N ALA A 539 -9.67 -28.71 -1.19
CA ALA A 539 -8.51 -28.69 -0.29
C ALA A 539 -8.84 -28.27 1.16
N THR A 540 -9.94 -27.54 1.39
CA THR A 540 -10.35 -27.14 2.74
C THR A 540 -11.12 -28.24 3.47
N TRP A 541 -12.03 -28.93 2.77
CA TRP A 541 -13.08 -29.72 3.42
C TRP A 541 -12.96 -31.23 3.20
N THR A 542 -12.23 -31.72 2.20
CA THR A 542 -12.20 -33.15 1.85
C THR A 542 -11.88 -34.04 3.06
N ASP A 543 -10.86 -33.68 3.84
CA ASP A 543 -10.37 -34.52 4.94
C ASP A 543 -11.35 -34.60 6.13
N VAL A 544 -12.30 -33.68 6.20
CA VAL A 544 -13.31 -33.60 7.27
C VAL A 544 -14.70 -34.12 6.87
N LEU A 545 -14.88 -34.49 5.60
CA LEU A 545 -16.13 -35.06 5.10
C LEU A 545 -16.16 -36.58 5.27
N HIS A 546 -17.34 -37.14 5.56
CA HIS A 546 -17.51 -38.58 5.67
C HIS A 546 -17.93 -39.19 4.32
N ASN A 547 -17.02 -39.92 3.67
CA ASN A 547 -17.23 -40.57 2.37
C ASN A 547 -17.93 -39.68 1.31
N PRO A 548 -17.39 -38.48 1.01
CA PRO A 548 -18.00 -37.61 0.02
C PRO A 548 -17.85 -38.20 -1.41
N PRO A 549 -18.83 -38.01 -2.31
CA PRO A 549 -18.68 -38.38 -3.73
C PRO A 549 -17.50 -37.65 -4.39
N ASP A 550 -16.81 -38.26 -5.35
CA ASP A 550 -15.62 -37.68 -6.01
C ASP A 550 -15.86 -36.28 -6.60
N ASN A 551 -17.08 -36.00 -7.04
CA ASN A 551 -17.51 -34.76 -7.66
C ASN A 551 -18.21 -33.78 -6.70
N TRP A 552 -18.17 -33.99 -5.38
CA TRP A 552 -18.91 -33.20 -4.39
C TRP A 552 -18.61 -31.69 -4.43
N HIS A 553 -17.40 -31.33 -4.86
CA HIS A 553 -16.91 -29.96 -5.00
C HIS A 553 -17.24 -29.35 -6.38
N LYS A 554 -17.82 -30.13 -7.28
CA LYS A 554 -18.26 -29.74 -8.63
C LYS A 554 -19.78 -29.65 -8.76
N GLN A 555 -20.53 -30.39 -7.95
CA GLN A 555 -21.99 -30.44 -7.97
C GLN A 555 -22.60 -30.14 -6.59
N LEU A 556 -23.83 -29.63 -6.56
CA LEU A 556 -24.55 -29.25 -5.33
C LEU A 556 -25.53 -30.33 -4.87
N GLU A 557 -25.07 -31.57 -4.84
CA GLU A 557 -25.82 -32.68 -4.28
C GLU A 557 -25.75 -32.68 -2.74
N VAL A 558 -26.68 -33.40 -2.11
CA VAL A 558 -26.71 -33.60 -0.65
C VAL A 558 -25.47 -34.39 -0.26
N LEU A 559 -24.73 -33.90 0.74
CA LEU A 559 -23.58 -34.62 1.29
C LEU A 559 -24.02 -35.42 2.51
N VAL A 560 -23.49 -36.64 2.63
CA VAL A 560 -23.43 -37.34 3.91
C VAL A 560 -22.52 -36.50 4.82
N GLY A 561 -22.96 -36.27 6.05
CA GLY A 561 -22.48 -35.17 6.90
C GLY A 561 -20.96 -35.09 7.10
N ILE A 562 -20.52 -33.97 7.68
CA ILE A 562 -19.17 -33.80 8.22
C ILE A 562 -18.90 -34.93 9.22
N LYS A 563 -17.68 -35.50 9.21
CA LYS A 563 -17.28 -36.61 10.12
C LYS A 563 -17.73 -36.27 11.54
N PRO A 564 -18.54 -37.12 12.18
CA PRO A 564 -18.95 -36.85 13.55
C PRO A 564 -17.71 -36.80 14.44
N PRO A 565 -17.68 -35.91 15.44
CA PRO A 565 -16.60 -35.89 16.41
C PRO A 565 -16.47 -37.27 17.03
N ARG A 566 -15.24 -37.77 17.20
CA ARG A 566 -15.00 -39.07 17.83
C ARG A 566 -15.67 -39.03 19.21
N THR A 567 -16.74 -39.79 19.41
CA THR A 567 -17.34 -39.94 20.73
C THR A 567 -16.28 -40.55 21.64
N PRO A 568 -15.95 -39.93 22.79
CA PRO A 568 -15.11 -40.59 23.78
C PRO A 568 -15.85 -41.86 24.24
N ASN A 569 -15.10 -42.97 24.31
CA ASN A 569 -15.54 -44.16 25.06
C ASN A 569 -15.71 -43.80 26.54
#